data_AF-A0A7C5DWJ6-F1
#
_entry.id   AF-A0A7C5DWJ6-F1
#
_cell.length_a   1.000
_cell.length_b   1.000
_cell.length_c   1.000
_cell.angle_alpha   90.00
_cell.angle_beta   90.00
_cell.angle_gamma   90.00
#
_symmetry.space_group_name_H-M   'P 1'
#
loop_
_entity.id
_entity.type
_entity.pdbx_description
1 polymer ?
#
loop_
_entity_poly.entity_id
_entity_poly.type
_entity_poly.pdbx_seq_one_letter_code
_entity_poly.pdbx_strand_id
1 'polypeptide(L)'
;MDQELLRKLKEWRMIKARQENVPAFRVFVDKTLEGIAALRPKNKDELLTIKGMGERKFERYGREILEMIGGNDGPITGLFCDASRNGETGNDKKKPYTVSGYLDLLNKELRKREARVQGEISSLDIRDNYLFFSLKDKNDESLLSCFMWMNNYKLCGVSFEEGLEIIVEGFPEVYKPNGRLSFRVSSAELVGEGALKKAYEQLKKRLEDEGLFLPERKKPIPEFVQRIGLITSETGAVIHDFLNNLGQYGYQIKFFSSRVEGQAAVKDLLSAIEYFEDKDIEVLVIIRGGGSLESLQAFNNEFLARKIADFKTPVICGIGHEKDVPLASLAADLMVSTPTAVTVVLNKPWERALDNIKTFERVIVHQYQEALEERKHRLELLTGELRQKADFIFKRFELLKQQLINKLEMIEYI
;
A
#
# COMPACT_ATOMS: atom_id res chain seq x y z
N MET A 1 53.54 -2.99 6.36
CA MET A 1 52.15 -2.48 6.22
C MET A 1 51.92 -1.51 7.36
N ASP A 2 51.57 -0.27 7.07
CA ASP A 2 51.33 0.75 8.11
C ASP A 2 49.97 0.48 8.77
N GLN A 3 49.99 -0.11 9.98
CA GLN A 3 48.79 -0.48 10.71
C GLN A 3 48.01 0.75 11.21
N GLU A 4 48.69 1.86 11.46
CA GLU A 4 48.06 3.08 11.96
C GLU A 4 47.32 3.82 10.83
N LEU A 5 47.91 3.87 9.64
CA LEU A 5 47.24 4.38 8.44
C LEU A 5 46.02 3.54 8.06
N LEU A 6 46.12 2.21 8.16
CA LEU A 6 44.97 1.32 7.90
C LEU A 6 43.81 1.58 8.86
N ARG A 7 44.11 1.80 10.15
CA ARG A 7 43.09 2.12 11.17
C ARG A 7 42.39 3.45 10.86
N LYS A 8 43.16 4.50 10.54
CA LYS A 8 42.62 5.81 10.11
C LYS A 8 41.74 5.69 8.86
N LEU A 9 42.15 4.90 7.87
CA LEU A 9 41.36 4.66 6.64
C LEU A 9 40.06 3.90 6.90
N LYS A 10 40.07 2.92 7.83
CA LYS A 10 38.85 2.17 8.22
C LYS A 10 37.87 3.07 8.98
N GLU A 11 38.35 3.93 9.88
CA GLU A 11 37.52 4.91 10.60
C GLU A 11 36.92 5.95 9.64
N TRP A 12 37.73 6.51 8.73
CA TRP A 12 37.25 7.43 7.69
C TRP A 12 36.17 6.79 6.81
N ARG A 13 36.35 5.53 6.40
CA ARG A 13 35.35 4.80 5.60
C ARG A 13 34.02 4.69 6.34
N MET A 14 34.03 4.39 7.64
CA MET A 14 32.81 4.26 8.44
C MET A 14 32.06 5.59 8.56
N ILE A 15 32.79 6.70 8.72
CA ILE A 15 32.21 8.05 8.76
C ILE A 15 31.57 8.40 7.40
N LYS A 16 32.28 8.16 6.30
CA LYS A 16 31.79 8.46 4.95
C LYS A 16 30.58 7.61 4.55
N ALA A 17 30.59 6.33 4.93
CA ALA A 17 29.48 5.40 4.69
C ALA A 17 28.20 5.85 5.41
N ARG A 18 28.30 6.34 6.65
CA ARG A 18 27.16 6.91 7.39
C ARG A 18 26.64 8.20 6.74
N GLN A 19 27.52 9.09 6.29
CA GLN A 19 27.13 10.36 5.64
C GLN A 19 26.40 10.13 4.30
N GLU A 20 26.86 9.17 3.51
CA GLU A 20 26.26 8.86 2.20
C GLU A 20 25.11 7.85 2.29
N ASN A 21 24.74 7.42 3.50
CA ASN A 21 23.73 6.38 3.78
C ASN A 21 23.93 5.10 2.94
N VAL A 22 25.18 4.63 2.83
CA VAL A 22 25.56 3.42 2.10
C VAL A 22 26.39 2.47 2.97
N PRO A 23 26.35 1.15 2.74
CA PRO A 23 27.21 0.20 3.45
C PRO A 23 28.70 0.47 3.22
N ALA A 24 29.54 0.30 4.25
CA ALA A 24 30.97 0.66 4.21
C ALA A 24 31.76 0.02 3.06
N PHE A 25 31.47 -1.24 2.71
CA PHE A 25 32.13 -1.93 1.59
C PHE A 25 31.86 -1.29 0.22
N ARG A 26 30.77 -0.51 0.08
CA ARG A 26 30.42 0.19 -1.16
C ARG A 26 31.34 1.39 -1.40
N VAL A 27 31.84 2.02 -0.33
CA VAL A 27 32.90 3.05 -0.39
C VAL A 27 34.20 2.37 -0.82
N PHE A 28 34.78 1.51 0.04
CA PHE A 28 35.92 0.66 -0.29
C PHE A 28 35.88 -0.69 0.44
N VAL A 29 36.26 -1.75 -0.27
CA VAL A 29 36.50 -3.07 0.32
C VAL A 29 37.82 -3.07 1.10
N ASP A 30 37.92 -3.91 2.14
CA ASP A 30 39.10 -3.95 3.01
C ASP A 30 40.39 -4.18 2.22
N LYS A 31 40.39 -5.06 1.21
CA LYS A 31 41.54 -5.30 0.33
C LYS A 31 42.07 -4.04 -0.36
N THR A 32 41.20 -3.08 -0.69
CA THR A 32 41.61 -1.82 -1.32
C THR A 32 42.26 -0.88 -0.29
N LEU A 33 41.71 -0.81 0.93
CA LEU A 33 42.31 -0.03 2.02
C LEU A 33 43.66 -0.60 2.45
N GLU A 34 43.78 -1.93 2.48
CA GLU A 34 45.03 -2.64 2.74
C GLU A 34 46.08 -2.36 1.67
N GLY A 35 45.67 -2.34 0.39
CA GLY A 35 46.52 -1.94 -0.72
C GLY A 35 47.02 -0.49 -0.60
N ILE A 36 46.14 0.44 -0.20
CA ILE A 36 46.50 1.85 0.02
C ILE A 36 47.49 2.00 1.18
N ALA A 37 47.23 1.32 2.31
CA ALA A 37 48.12 1.35 3.48
C ALA A 37 49.47 0.67 3.24
N ALA A 38 49.54 -0.27 2.29
CA ALA A 38 50.78 -0.94 1.91
C ALA A 38 51.64 -0.12 0.93
N LEU A 39 51.01 0.51 -0.06
CA LEU A 39 51.72 1.20 -1.16
C LEU A 39 52.01 2.69 -0.87
N ARG A 40 51.26 3.34 0.02
CA ARG A 40 51.34 4.80 0.30
C ARG A 40 51.48 5.64 -0.99
N PRO A 41 50.51 5.52 -1.93
CA PRO A 41 50.56 6.27 -3.17
C PRO A 41 50.60 7.77 -2.88
N LYS A 42 51.54 8.48 -3.51
CA LYS A 42 51.72 9.94 -3.35
C LYS A 42 51.03 10.73 -4.45
N ASN A 43 50.78 10.07 -5.59
CA ASN A 43 50.22 10.68 -6.79
C ASN A 43 48.97 9.94 -7.26
N LYS A 44 48.16 10.63 -8.08
CA LYS A 44 46.93 10.09 -8.69
C LYS A 44 47.19 8.75 -9.41
N ASP A 45 48.27 8.66 -10.16
CA ASP A 45 48.58 7.50 -11.02
C ASP A 45 48.93 6.25 -10.18
N GLU A 46 49.62 6.44 -9.06
CA GLU A 46 49.94 5.36 -8.11
C GLU A 46 48.68 4.88 -7.39
N LEU A 47 47.75 5.78 -7.06
CA LEU A 47 46.50 5.44 -6.38
C LEU A 47 45.55 4.66 -7.31
N LEU A 48 45.51 5.00 -8.61
CA LEU A 48 44.72 4.29 -9.63
C LEU A 48 45.25 2.88 -9.95
N THR A 49 46.51 2.60 -9.62
CA THR A 49 47.11 1.26 -9.80
C THR A 49 46.57 0.25 -8.79
N ILE A 50 45.90 0.71 -7.72
CA ILE A 50 45.38 -0.14 -6.65
C ILE A 50 44.05 -0.78 -7.07
N LYS A 51 43.97 -2.11 -6.96
CA LYS A 51 42.77 -2.89 -7.30
C LYS A 51 41.58 -2.44 -6.47
N GLY A 52 40.55 -1.90 -7.15
CA GLY A 52 39.35 -1.33 -6.54
C GLY A 52 39.29 0.20 -6.52
N MET A 53 40.34 0.88 -7.00
CA MET A 53 40.42 2.33 -7.14
C MET A 53 40.28 2.76 -8.61
N GLY A 54 39.04 2.86 -9.10
CA GLY A 54 38.76 3.40 -10.44
C GLY A 54 38.68 4.93 -10.48
N GLU A 55 38.73 5.53 -11.67
CA GLU A 55 38.70 7.00 -11.87
C GLU A 55 37.54 7.70 -11.16
N ARG A 56 36.32 7.14 -11.24
CA ARG A 56 35.13 7.70 -10.55
C ARG A 56 35.28 7.68 -9.02
N LYS A 57 35.96 6.68 -8.46
CA LYS A 57 36.24 6.62 -7.02
C LYS A 57 37.37 7.56 -6.64
N PHE A 58 38.34 7.78 -7.53
CA PHE A 58 39.39 8.78 -7.33
C PHE A 58 38.83 10.20 -7.31
N GLU A 59 37.92 10.53 -8.22
CA GLU A 59 37.25 11.85 -8.22
C GLU A 59 36.47 12.10 -6.92
N ARG A 60 35.86 11.06 -6.37
CA ARG A 60 34.99 11.16 -5.19
C ARG A 60 35.75 11.10 -3.86
N TYR A 61 36.82 10.32 -3.77
CA TYR A 61 37.50 10.03 -2.50
C TYR A 61 39.03 10.16 -2.55
N GLY A 62 39.63 10.32 -3.74
CA GLY A 62 41.08 10.27 -3.94
C GLY A 62 41.83 11.41 -3.26
N ARG A 63 41.26 12.61 -3.18
CA ARG A 63 41.88 13.77 -2.51
C ARG A 63 41.98 13.56 -1.00
N GLU A 64 40.88 13.14 -0.36
CA GLU A 64 40.81 12.85 1.08
C GLU A 64 41.80 11.74 1.46
N ILE A 65 41.96 10.73 0.61
CA ILE A 65 42.91 9.63 0.83
C ILE A 65 44.37 10.09 0.72
N LEU A 66 44.71 10.91 -0.29
CA LEU A 66 46.06 11.45 -0.45
C LEU A 66 46.46 12.38 0.70
N GLU A 67 45.52 13.17 1.21
CA GLU A 67 45.73 14.02 2.40
C GLU A 67 45.99 13.19 3.66
N MET A 68 45.24 12.10 3.87
CA MET A 68 45.46 11.18 5.00
C MET A 68 46.83 10.46 4.92
N ILE A 69 47.34 10.19 3.72
CA ILE A 69 48.66 9.58 3.51
C ILE A 69 49.78 10.61 3.72
N GLY A 70 49.54 11.88 3.38
CA GLY A 70 50.49 12.99 3.43
C GLY A 70 50.92 13.45 4.82
N GLY A 71 50.34 12.90 5.90
CA GLY A 71 50.84 13.09 7.26
C GLY A 71 50.44 14.41 7.95
N ASN A 72 49.32 15.03 7.57
CA ASN A 72 48.74 16.08 8.41
C ASN A 72 48.12 15.43 9.66
N ASP A 73 48.86 15.38 10.76
CA ASP A 73 48.41 14.96 12.10
C ASP A 73 47.49 16.02 12.74
N GLY A 74 46.47 16.45 12.00
CA GLY A 74 45.33 17.17 12.57
C GLY A 74 44.37 16.19 13.24
N PRO A 75 43.68 16.58 14.32
CA PRO A 75 42.58 15.79 14.85
C PRO A 75 41.62 15.46 13.70
N ILE A 76 41.19 14.20 13.60
CA ILE A 76 40.22 13.75 12.60
C ILE A 76 38.97 14.67 12.62
N THR A 77 38.61 15.23 13.77
CA THR A 77 37.54 16.21 13.97
C THR A 77 37.76 17.59 13.32
N GLY A 78 38.98 17.97 12.96
CA GLY A 78 39.31 19.24 12.28
C GLY A 78 39.18 19.20 10.75
N LEU A 79 39.07 18.00 10.15
CA LEU A 79 38.73 17.82 8.74
C LEU A 79 37.21 17.67 8.51
N PHE A 80 36.41 17.70 9.59
CA PHE A 80 34.96 17.50 9.57
C PHE A 80 34.14 18.73 9.97
N CYS A 81 34.74 19.92 9.98
CA CYS A 81 34.03 21.19 10.11
C CYS A 81 34.35 22.11 8.92
N ASP A 82 33.54 22.00 7.87
CA ASP A 82 33.03 23.18 7.15
C ASP A 82 31.68 22.82 6.49
N ALA A 83 30.81 22.24 7.32
CA ALA A 83 29.38 22.41 7.19
C ALA A 83 28.96 23.36 8.30
N SER A 84 28.78 24.63 7.93
CA SER A 84 28.13 25.72 8.68
C SER A 84 29.04 26.70 9.42
N ARG A 85 29.19 27.85 8.75
CA ARG A 85 29.34 29.21 9.29
C ARG A 85 30.73 29.58 9.85
N ASN A 86 31.54 30.18 8.98
CA ASN A 86 31.83 31.60 9.10
C ASN A 86 32.03 32.24 7.72
N GLY A 87 31.59 33.49 7.61
CA GLY A 87 31.57 34.23 6.37
C GLY A 87 32.94 34.40 5.76
N GLU A 88 33.09 33.88 4.55
CA GLU A 88 34.00 34.44 3.57
C GLU A 88 33.19 34.88 2.35
N THR A 89 32.75 36.13 2.39
CA THR A 89 32.87 37.02 1.23
C THR A 89 34.32 36.97 0.76
N GLY A 90 34.65 35.99 -0.08
CA GLY A 90 36.02 35.60 -0.36
C GLY A 90 36.23 35.02 -1.76
N ASN A 91 35.53 35.57 -2.76
CA ASN A 91 36.01 35.61 -4.15
C ASN A 91 36.38 34.27 -4.83
N ASP A 92 35.44 33.31 -4.91
CA ASP A 92 35.52 32.19 -5.86
C ASP A 92 35.09 32.63 -7.29
N LYS A 93 35.52 33.83 -7.71
CA LYS A 93 35.26 34.42 -9.03
C LYS A 93 36.31 34.03 -10.09
N LYS A 94 37.27 33.15 -9.77
CA LYS A 94 38.49 32.97 -10.58
C LYS A 94 38.54 31.73 -11.48
N LYS A 95 37.44 30.99 -11.67
CA LYS A 95 37.28 30.06 -12.80
C LYS A 95 36.05 30.43 -13.61
N PRO A 96 36.18 30.68 -14.93
CA PRO A 96 35.02 30.95 -15.77
C PRO A 96 34.17 29.69 -15.88
N TYR A 97 32.91 29.76 -15.43
CA TYR A 97 31.93 28.73 -15.73
C TYR A 97 31.52 28.83 -17.20
N THR A 98 31.31 27.70 -17.84
CA THR A 98 30.55 27.69 -19.10
C THR A 98 29.12 28.13 -18.82
N VAL A 99 28.47 28.79 -19.78
CA VAL A 99 27.07 29.25 -19.64
C VAL A 99 26.15 28.09 -19.24
N SER A 100 26.34 26.91 -19.83
CA SER A 100 25.61 25.70 -19.45
C SER A 100 25.94 25.23 -18.03
N GLY A 101 27.22 25.22 -17.64
CA GLY A 101 27.65 24.79 -16.31
C GLY A 101 27.14 25.68 -15.18
N TYR A 102 27.06 27.00 -15.40
CA TYR A 102 26.47 27.92 -14.44
C TYR A 102 24.95 27.70 -14.29
N LEU A 103 24.24 27.51 -15.41
CA LEU A 103 22.80 27.23 -15.38
C LEU A 103 22.48 25.86 -14.76
N ASP A 104 23.34 24.86 -14.93
CA ASP A 104 23.20 23.56 -14.26
C ASP A 104 23.40 23.65 -12.75
N LEU A 105 24.38 24.44 -12.30
CA LEU A 105 24.57 24.73 -10.88
C LEU A 105 23.35 25.46 -10.30
N LEU A 106 22.85 26.47 -11.00
CA LEU A 106 21.68 27.24 -10.58
C LEU A 106 20.43 26.34 -10.49
N ASN A 107 20.16 25.54 -11.52
CA ASN A 107 19.04 24.59 -11.52
C ASN A 107 19.15 23.54 -10.43
N LYS A 108 20.37 23.11 -10.06
CA LYS A 108 20.58 22.17 -8.96
C LYS A 108 20.20 22.78 -7.61
N GLU A 109 20.51 24.06 -7.37
CA GLU A 109 20.09 24.76 -6.15
C GLU A 109 18.61 25.12 -6.16
N LEU A 110 18.06 25.54 -7.31
CA LEU A 110 16.64 25.86 -7.48
C LEU A 110 15.74 24.64 -7.26
N ARG A 111 16.16 23.44 -7.71
CA ARG A 111 15.42 22.19 -7.50
C ARG A 111 15.21 21.82 -6.03
N LYS A 112 16.05 22.31 -5.12
CA LYS A 112 15.87 22.07 -3.68
C LYS A 112 14.74 22.92 -3.08
N ARG A 113 14.29 23.96 -3.79
CA ARG A 113 13.21 24.86 -3.37
C ARG A 113 11.89 24.41 -3.98
N GLU A 114 11.47 23.20 -3.65
CA GLU A 114 10.12 22.74 -3.95
C GLU A 114 9.12 23.59 -3.15
N ALA A 115 8.05 24.02 -3.81
CA ALA A 115 7.07 24.92 -3.23
C ALA A 115 5.66 24.60 -3.73
N ARG A 116 4.67 24.95 -2.91
CA ARG A 116 3.26 24.99 -3.29
C ARG A 116 2.89 26.44 -3.54
N VAL A 117 2.36 26.73 -4.72
CA VAL A 117 2.00 28.08 -5.17
C VAL A 117 0.54 28.11 -5.52
N GLN A 118 -0.21 29.04 -4.93
CA GLN A 118 -1.61 29.28 -5.24
C GLN A 118 -1.71 30.50 -6.17
N GLY A 119 -2.56 30.42 -7.19
CA GLY A 119 -2.82 31.55 -8.08
C GLY A 119 -3.92 31.26 -9.09
N GLU A 120 -4.31 32.29 -9.83
CA GLU A 120 -5.30 32.23 -10.89
C GLU A 120 -4.63 32.02 -12.26
N ILE A 121 -5.18 31.13 -13.09
CA ILE A 121 -4.66 30.88 -14.44
C ILE A 121 -5.02 32.06 -15.35
N SER A 122 -4.02 32.81 -15.81
CA SER A 122 -4.22 33.99 -16.68
C SER A 122 -4.02 33.73 -18.17
N SER A 123 -3.26 32.71 -18.51
CA SER A 123 -3.04 32.26 -19.90
C SER A 123 -2.77 30.77 -19.90
N LEU A 124 -3.33 30.05 -20.87
CA LEU A 124 -3.19 28.60 -21.01
C LEU A 124 -2.87 28.23 -22.46
N ASP A 125 -1.67 27.67 -22.70
CA ASP A 125 -1.23 27.10 -23.98
C ASP A 125 -1.01 25.58 -23.81
N ILE A 126 -1.95 24.79 -24.34
CA ILE A 126 -1.89 23.32 -24.30
C ILE A 126 -1.31 22.81 -25.61
N ARG A 127 -0.23 22.03 -25.54
CA ARG A 127 0.36 21.33 -26.68
C ARG A 127 0.33 19.82 -26.46
N ASP A 128 0.67 19.05 -27.50
CA ASP A 128 0.55 17.58 -27.47
C ASP A 128 1.36 16.91 -26.34
N ASN A 129 2.55 17.42 -26.05
CA ASN A 129 3.49 16.80 -25.09
C ASN A 129 3.65 17.55 -23.77
N TYR A 130 3.23 18.81 -23.71
CA TYR A 130 3.40 19.68 -22.56
C TYR A 130 2.41 20.84 -22.61
N LEU A 131 2.18 21.47 -21.46
CA LEU A 131 1.37 22.67 -21.33
C LEU A 131 2.16 23.77 -20.64
N PHE A 132 1.93 25.00 -21.09
CA PHE A 132 2.45 26.22 -20.49
C PHE A 132 1.27 27.04 -20.01
N PHE A 133 1.35 27.54 -18.79
CA PHE A 133 0.35 28.46 -18.26
C PHE A 133 1.01 29.48 -17.35
N SER A 134 0.34 30.60 -17.13
CA SER A 134 0.82 31.62 -16.20
C SER A 134 -0.12 31.72 -15.01
N LEU A 135 0.44 31.73 -13.80
CA LEU A 135 -0.30 32.00 -12.58
C LEU A 135 -0.16 33.47 -12.22
N LYS A 136 -1.28 34.12 -11.94
CA LYS A 136 -1.35 35.48 -11.42
C LYS A 136 -1.82 35.44 -9.97
N ASP A 137 -1.20 36.23 -9.10
CA ASP A 137 -1.71 36.42 -7.74
C ASP A 137 -2.91 37.40 -7.75
N LYS A 138 -3.83 37.23 -6.81
CA LYS A 138 -4.98 38.12 -6.62
C LYS A 138 -4.57 39.45 -6.00
N ASN A 139 -3.54 39.44 -5.14
CA ASN A 139 -3.11 40.61 -4.36
C ASN A 139 -2.00 41.40 -5.05
N ASP A 140 -1.15 40.73 -5.82
CA ASP A 140 -0.02 41.32 -6.52
C ASP A 140 -0.11 41.06 -8.03
N GLU A 141 0.34 41.99 -8.88
CA GLU A 141 0.50 41.76 -10.34
C GLU A 141 1.67 40.80 -10.68
N SER A 142 2.03 39.92 -9.74
CA SER A 142 3.07 38.92 -9.89
C SER A 142 2.60 37.82 -10.83
N LEU A 143 3.40 37.57 -11.88
CA LEU A 143 3.15 36.54 -12.88
C LEU A 143 4.21 35.45 -12.81
N LEU A 144 3.78 34.22 -12.57
CA LEU A 144 4.65 33.04 -12.55
C LEU A 144 4.39 32.17 -13.79
N SER A 145 5.41 32.06 -14.65
CA SER A 145 5.34 31.17 -15.82
C SER A 145 5.53 29.72 -15.38
N CYS A 146 4.55 28.87 -15.65
CA CYS A 146 4.52 27.46 -15.26
C CYS A 146 4.64 26.56 -16.50
N PHE A 147 5.30 25.42 -16.32
CA PHE A 147 5.46 24.37 -17.30
C PHE A 147 5.10 23.02 -16.70
N MET A 148 4.25 22.25 -17.37
CA MET A 148 3.82 20.94 -16.92
C MET A 148 3.86 19.94 -18.07
N TRP A 149 4.33 18.72 -17.79
CA TRP A 149 4.31 17.62 -18.77
C TRP A 149 2.89 17.08 -18.93
N MET A 150 2.53 16.65 -20.13
CA MET A 150 1.18 16.15 -20.41
C MET A 150 0.82 14.91 -19.56
N ASN A 151 1.80 14.07 -19.24
CA ASN A 151 1.60 12.93 -18.34
C ASN A 151 1.19 13.37 -16.93
N ASN A 152 1.82 14.42 -16.40
CA ASN A 152 1.48 14.96 -15.08
C ASN A 152 0.08 15.59 -15.10
N TYR A 153 -0.25 16.31 -16.17
CA TYR A 153 -1.57 16.92 -16.35
C TYR A 153 -2.69 15.88 -16.35
N LYS A 154 -2.52 14.82 -17.15
CA LYS A 154 -3.45 13.69 -17.19
C LYS A 154 -3.58 13.03 -15.80
N LEU A 155 -2.48 12.82 -15.10
CA LEU A 155 -2.48 12.27 -13.73
C LEU A 155 -3.27 13.13 -12.74
N CYS A 156 -3.26 14.46 -12.86
CA CYS A 156 -4.05 15.34 -12.00
C CYS A 156 -5.56 15.19 -12.24
N GLY A 157 -5.98 14.86 -13.47
CA GLY A 157 -7.41 14.68 -13.80
C GLY A 157 -8.23 15.97 -13.70
N VAL A 158 -7.57 17.13 -13.69
CA VAL A 158 -8.19 18.45 -13.60
C VAL A 158 -8.20 19.10 -14.98
N SER A 159 -9.33 19.72 -15.36
CA SER A 159 -9.40 20.56 -16.55
C SER A 159 -9.04 22.00 -16.20
N PHE A 160 -7.98 22.53 -16.81
CA PHE A 160 -7.61 23.93 -16.63
C PHE A 160 -8.44 24.83 -17.56
N GLU A 161 -9.01 25.89 -16.99
CA GLU A 161 -9.69 26.96 -17.70
C GLU A 161 -9.08 28.29 -17.22
N GLU A 162 -9.01 29.28 -18.10
CA GLU A 162 -8.59 30.63 -17.71
C GLU A 162 -9.56 31.21 -16.67
N GLY A 163 -9.02 31.85 -15.64
CA GLY A 163 -9.78 32.35 -14.50
C GLY A 163 -9.98 31.35 -13.35
N LEU A 164 -9.51 30.11 -13.47
CA LEU A 164 -9.54 29.16 -12.36
C LEU A 164 -8.42 29.42 -11.37
N GLU A 165 -8.75 29.32 -10.09
CA GLU A 165 -7.79 29.33 -9.00
C GLU A 165 -7.29 27.92 -8.72
N ILE A 166 -5.97 27.74 -8.77
CA ILE A 166 -5.32 26.44 -8.58
C ILE A 166 -4.15 26.54 -7.61
N ILE A 167 -3.87 25.42 -6.93
CA ILE A 167 -2.63 25.22 -6.18
C ILE A 167 -1.76 24.27 -6.98
N VAL A 168 -0.57 24.73 -7.35
CA VAL A 168 0.44 23.91 -8.04
C VAL A 168 1.58 23.58 -7.10
N GLU A 169 2.10 22.36 -7.22
CA GLU A 169 3.31 21.92 -6.55
C GLU A 169 4.40 21.68 -7.60
N GLY A 170 5.64 22.00 -7.25
CA GLY A 170 6.75 21.84 -8.16
C GLY A 170 7.98 22.62 -7.74
N PHE A 171 8.88 22.85 -8.68
CA PHE A 171 10.15 23.53 -8.42
C PHE A 171 10.52 24.53 -9.52
N PRO A 172 11.22 25.63 -9.16
CA PRO A 172 11.73 26.57 -10.13
C PRO A 172 12.84 25.93 -10.98
N GLU A 173 12.82 26.22 -12.28
CA GLU A 173 13.83 25.80 -13.25
C GLU A 173 14.04 26.89 -14.30
N VAL A 174 15.30 27.18 -14.61
CA VAL A 174 15.70 28.09 -15.67
C VAL A 174 15.88 27.31 -16.97
N TYR A 175 15.13 27.70 -18.01
CA TYR A 175 15.18 27.08 -19.32
C TYR A 175 16.47 27.51 -20.04
N LYS A 176 17.39 26.55 -20.24
CA LYS A 176 18.75 26.83 -20.74
C LYS A 176 18.82 27.65 -22.05
N PRO A 177 17.96 27.41 -23.06
CA PRO A 177 18.07 28.10 -24.35
C PRO A 177 17.76 29.60 -24.32
N ASN A 178 16.89 30.08 -23.42
CA ASN A 178 16.51 31.50 -23.37
C ASN A 178 16.67 32.15 -21.98
N GLY A 179 17.13 31.39 -20.98
CA GLY A 179 17.34 31.88 -19.62
C GLY A 179 16.05 32.26 -18.88
N ARG A 180 14.87 31.92 -19.40
CA ARG A 180 13.59 32.24 -18.77
C ARG A 180 13.40 31.36 -17.53
N LEU A 181 13.01 31.98 -16.42
CA LEU A 181 12.58 31.28 -15.23
C LEU A 181 11.19 30.69 -15.47
N SER A 182 11.07 29.39 -15.25
CA SER A 182 9.81 28.66 -15.31
C SER A 182 9.63 27.84 -14.05
N PHE A 183 8.40 27.67 -13.60
CA PHE A 183 8.07 26.77 -12.52
C PHE A 183 7.66 25.44 -13.13
N ARG A 184 8.49 24.40 -12.95
CA ARG A 184 8.13 23.06 -13.41
C ARG A 184 7.15 22.47 -12.41
N VAL A 185 5.90 22.33 -12.86
CA VAL A 185 4.79 21.80 -12.08
C VAL A 185 4.83 20.27 -12.13
N SER A 186 4.88 19.66 -10.95
CA SER A 186 4.69 18.22 -10.79
C SER A 186 3.22 17.85 -10.74
N SER A 187 2.40 18.71 -10.12
CA SER A 187 1.00 18.40 -9.82
C SER A 187 0.19 19.66 -9.51
N ALA A 188 -1.12 19.59 -9.70
CA ALA A 188 -2.03 20.71 -9.58
C ALA A 188 -3.39 20.30 -9.01
N GLU A 189 -3.99 21.17 -8.21
CA GLU A 189 -5.29 21.01 -7.56
C GLU A 189 -6.17 22.25 -7.83
N LEU A 190 -7.47 22.07 -8.03
CA LEU A 190 -8.44 23.17 -8.04
C LEU A 190 -8.67 23.68 -6.61
N VAL A 191 -8.81 24.99 -6.48
CA VAL A 191 -9.24 25.63 -5.23
C VAL A 191 -10.71 25.98 -5.32
N GLY A 192 -11.46 25.66 -4.26
CA GLY A 192 -12.86 26.04 -4.10
C GLY A 192 -13.84 24.88 -4.26
N GLU A 193 -14.73 24.74 -3.29
CA GLU A 193 -15.74 23.66 -3.23
C GLU A 193 -16.63 23.61 -4.48
N GLY A 194 -17.02 24.78 -5.02
CA GLY A 194 -17.84 24.85 -6.23
C GLY A 194 -17.14 24.32 -7.48
N ALA A 195 -15.85 24.62 -7.65
CA ALA A 195 -15.07 24.15 -8.79
C ALA A 195 -14.81 22.63 -8.68
N LEU A 196 -14.49 22.14 -7.48
CA LEU A 196 -14.30 20.72 -7.20
C LEU A 196 -15.58 19.91 -7.46
N LYS A 197 -16.72 20.41 -6.97
CA LYS A 197 -18.02 19.75 -7.17
C LYS A 197 -18.42 19.71 -8.64
N LYS A 198 -18.25 20.82 -9.38
CA LYS A 198 -18.52 20.88 -10.81
C LYS A 198 -17.65 19.89 -11.59
N ALA A 199 -16.35 19.83 -11.30
CA ALA A 199 -15.43 18.90 -11.93
C ALA A 199 -15.80 17.43 -11.63
N TYR A 200 -16.16 17.13 -10.38
CA TYR A 200 -16.66 15.82 -9.97
C TYR A 200 -17.92 15.42 -10.73
N GLU A 201 -18.95 16.29 -10.79
CA GLU A 201 -20.22 15.98 -11.47
C GLU A 201 -20.02 15.77 -12.97
N GLN A 202 -19.18 16.58 -13.61
CA GLN A 202 -18.84 16.42 -15.03
C GLN A 202 -18.13 15.11 -15.31
N LEU A 203 -17.14 14.74 -14.49
CA LEU A 203 -16.39 13.51 -14.66
C LEU A 203 -17.27 12.29 -14.35
N LYS A 204 -18.07 12.36 -13.28
CA LYS A 204 -19.04 11.32 -12.91
C LYS A 204 -19.98 11.03 -14.08
N LYS A 205 -20.61 12.07 -14.63
CA LYS A 205 -21.57 11.94 -15.73
C LYS A 205 -20.93 11.29 -16.95
N ARG A 206 -19.72 11.72 -17.33
CA ARG A 206 -18.98 11.12 -18.46
C ARG A 206 -18.72 9.63 -18.25
N LEU A 207 -18.25 9.24 -17.07
CA LEU A 207 -17.97 7.84 -16.76
C LEU A 207 -19.24 6.99 -16.61
N GLU A 208 -20.35 7.59 -16.15
CA GLU A 208 -21.68 6.97 -16.16
C GLU A 208 -22.19 6.73 -17.57
N ASP A 209 -22.06 7.72 -18.47
CA ASP A 209 -22.47 7.61 -19.87
C ASP A 209 -21.68 6.54 -20.62
N GLU A 210 -20.41 6.32 -20.25
CA GLU A 210 -19.58 5.22 -20.76
C GLU A 210 -19.93 3.85 -20.15
N GLY A 211 -20.77 3.81 -19.11
CA GLY A 211 -21.17 2.60 -18.42
C GLY A 211 -20.11 2.02 -17.48
N LEU A 212 -19.15 2.83 -17.01
CA LEU A 212 -18.06 2.36 -16.13
C LEU A 212 -18.61 1.80 -14.81
N PHE A 213 -19.71 2.35 -14.30
CA PHE A 213 -20.30 1.99 -13.01
C PHE A 213 -21.46 0.98 -13.11
N LEU A 214 -21.66 0.37 -14.28
CA LEU A 214 -22.76 -0.58 -14.49
C LEU A 214 -22.64 -1.78 -13.51
N PRO A 215 -23.74 -2.18 -12.84
CA PRO A 215 -23.74 -3.33 -11.94
C PRO A 215 -23.25 -4.63 -12.59
N GLU A 216 -23.46 -4.78 -13.91
CA GLU A 216 -23.03 -5.94 -14.69
C GLU A 216 -21.50 -6.08 -14.78
N ARG A 217 -20.74 -4.99 -14.61
CA ARG A 217 -19.28 -5.02 -14.57
C ARG A 217 -18.75 -5.44 -13.20
N LYS A 218 -19.58 -5.36 -12.16
CA LYS A 218 -19.18 -5.62 -10.78
C LYS A 218 -19.10 -7.12 -10.50
N LYS A 219 -18.04 -7.52 -9.83
CA LYS A 219 -17.70 -8.91 -9.53
C LYS A 219 -18.26 -9.31 -8.17
N PRO A 220 -18.81 -10.52 -8.04
CA PRO A 220 -19.22 -11.02 -6.74
C PRO A 220 -17.99 -11.21 -5.85
N ILE A 221 -18.12 -10.82 -4.59
CA ILE A 221 -17.09 -11.07 -3.58
C ILE A 221 -17.17 -12.54 -3.15
N PRO A 222 -16.05 -13.27 -3.09
CA PRO A 222 -16.01 -14.62 -2.57
C PRO A 222 -16.61 -14.70 -1.16
N GLU A 223 -17.39 -15.74 -0.90
CA GLU A 223 -18.07 -15.88 0.40
C GLU A 223 -17.06 -16.11 1.55
N PHE A 224 -16.03 -16.92 1.33
CA PHE A 224 -15.02 -17.23 2.34
C PHE A 224 -13.64 -16.69 1.94
N VAL A 225 -13.46 -15.37 2.07
CA VAL A 225 -12.19 -14.72 1.81
C VAL A 225 -11.15 -15.15 2.84
N GLN A 226 -9.96 -15.51 2.38
CA GLN A 226 -8.76 -15.73 3.21
C GLN A 226 -7.62 -14.81 2.82
N ARG A 227 -7.39 -14.54 1.53
CA ARG A 227 -6.25 -13.75 1.03
C ARG A 227 -6.69 -12.33 0.67
N ILE A 228 -6.28 -11.34 1.45
CA ILE A 228 -6.67 -9.93 1.31
C ILE A 228 -5.45 -9.11 0.87
N GLY A 229 -5.58 -8.37 -0.23
CA GLY A 229 -4.69 -7.25 -0.55
C GLY A 229 -5.19 -5.99 0.14
N LEU A 230 -4.34 -5.27 0.87
CA LEU A 230 -4.71 -4.07 1.61
C LEU A 230 -3.90 -2.86 1.15
N ILE A 231 -4.58 -1.82 0.69
CA ILE A 231 -4.00 -0.52 0.33
C ILE A 231 -4.51 0.53 1.31
N THR A 232 -3.59 1.14 2.07
CA THR A 232 -3.85 2.28 2.95
C THR A 232 -2.52 2.91 3.40
N SER A 233 -2.56 4.01 4.15
CA SER A 233 -1.37 4.69 4.66
C SER A 233 -0.78 3.97 5.88
N GLU A 234 0.55 3.77 5.85
CA GLU A 234 1.30 3.13 6.95
C GLU A 234 1.27 3.92 8.26
N THR A 235 1.05 5.24 8.20
CA THR A 235 1.00 6.12 9.38
C THR A 235 -0.40 6.24 10.00
N GLY A 236 -1.43 5.61 9.43
CA GLY A 236 -2.81 5.76 9.88
C GLY A 236 -3.23 4.75 10.96
N ALA A 237 -3.95 5.21 11.98
CA ALA A 237 -4.66 4.35 12.95
C ALA A 237 -5.62 3.34 12.28
N VAL A 238 -6.02 3.65 11.05
CA VAL A 238 -6.92 2.87 10.20
C VAL A 238 -6.44 1.44 9.97
N ILE A 239 -5.12 1.21 9.81
CA ILE A 239 -4.59 -0.16 9.67
C ILE A 239 -4.84 -0.94 10.95
N HIS A 240 -4.52 -0.35 12.11
CA HIS A 240 -4.71 -1.00 13.39
C HIS A 240 -6.19 -1.27 13.66
N ASP A 241 -7.06 -0.31 13.36
CA ASP A 241 -8.51 -0.48 13.49
C ASP A 241 -9.04 -1.58 12.57
N PHE A 242 -8.56 -1.64 11.33
CA PHE A 242 -8.92 -2.71 10.40
C PHE A 242 -8.47 -4.08 10.93
N LEU A 243 -7.21 -4.21 11.36
CA LEU A 243 -6.67 -5.47 11.88
C LEU A 243 -7.34 -5.91 13.17
N ASN A 244 -7.67 -4.99 14.07
CA ASN A 244 -8.33 -5.29 15.35
C ASN A 244 -9.79 -5.73 15.17
N ASN A 245 -10.49 -5.16 14.18
CA ASN A 245 -11.88 -5.53 13.89
C ASN A 245 -12.00 -6.75 12.95
N LEU A 246 -10.89 -7.22 12.39
CA LEU A 246 -10.88 -8.42 11.56
C LEU A 246 -10.89 -9.67 12.46
N GLY A 247 -11.81 -10.59 12.19
CA GLY A 247 -11.95 -11.80 13.01
C GLY A 247 -10.75 -12.74 12.88
N GLN A 248 -10.57 -13.64 13.84
CA GLN A 248 -9.49 -14.64 13.82
C GLN A 248 -9.86 -15.85 12.97
N TYR A 249 -10.18 -15.63 11.69
CA TYR A 249 -10.61 -16.67 10.74
C TYR A 249 -9.49 -17.17 9.81
N GLY A 250 -8.24 -16.81 10.10
CA GLY A 250 -7.07 -17.23 9.31
C GLY A 250 -6.77 -16.33 8.10
N TYR A 251 -7.17 -15.06 8.14
CA TYR A 251 -6.87 -14.11 7.08
C TYR A 251 -5.37 -13.90 6.87
N GLN A 252 -4.96 -13.91 5.61
CA GLN A 252 -3.63 -13.57 5.13
C GLN A 252 -3.68 -12.21 4.46
N ILE A 253 -3.08 -11.20 5.09
CA ILE A 253 -3.13 -9.82 4.61
C ILE A 253 -1.80 -9.46 3.97
N LYS A 254 -1.83 -9.11 2.69
CA LYS A 254 -0.71 -8.50 1.97
C LYS A 254 -0.93 -7.00 1.96
N PHE A 255 -0.11 -6.27 2.70
CA PHE A 255 -0.20 -4.82 2.82
C PHE A 255 0.72 -4.11 1.81
N PHE A 256 0.23 -3.04 1.21
CA PHE A 256 1.03 -2.09 0.45
C PHE A 256 0.77 -0.67 0.97
N SER A 257 1.82 -0.04 1.48
CA SER A 257 1.78 1.34 1.96
C SER A 257 1.59 2.30 0.79
N SER A 258 0.51 3.07 0.81
CA SER A 258 0.22 4.11 -0.18
C SER A 258 -0.26 5.37 0.52
N ARG A 259 0.13 6.55 0.00
CA ARG A 259 -0.57 7.78 0.37
C ARG A 259 -2.02 7.65 -0.08
N VAL A 260 -2.93 8.02 0.83
CA VAL A 260 -4.39 8.02 0.60
C VAL A 260 -4.95 9.43 0.52
N GLU A 261 -4.10 10.45 0.66
CA GLU A 261 -4.46 11.87 0.63
C GLU A 261 -3.36 12.68 -0.07
N GLY A 262 -3.77 13.80 -0.67
CA GLY A 262 -2.88 14.71 -1.38
C GLY A 262 -2.53 14.27 -2.80
N GLN A 263 -1.84 15.14 -3.53
CA GLN A 263 -1.58 15.00 -4.97
C GLN A 263 -0.86 13.71 -5.35
N ALA A 264 0.09 13.29 -4.52
CA ALA A 264 0.90 12.12 -4.80
C ALA A 264 0.19 10.79 -4.47
N ALA A 265 -0.98 10.83 -3.82
CA ALA A 265 -1.79 9.64 -3.53
C ALA A 265 -2.26 8.96 -4.81
N VAL A 266 -2.65 9.70 -5.86
CA VAL A 266 -3.14 9.10 -7.11
C VAL A 266 -2.07 8.18 -7.72
N LYS A 267 -0.82 8.66 -7.78
CA LYS A 267 0.30 7.89 -8.34
C LYS A 267 0.65 6.67 -7.47
N ASP A 268 0.65 6.83 -6.16
CA ASP A 268 0.94 5.74 -5.24
C ASP A 268 -0.16 4.67 -5.28
N LEU A 269 -1.44 5.08 -5.31
CA LEU A 269 -2.59 4.18 -5.42
C LEU A 269 -2.56 3.39 -6.71
N LEU A 270 -2.26 4.03 -7.84
CA LEU A 270 -2.10 3.34 -9.12
C LEU A 270 -0.97 2.31 -9.08
N SER A 271 0.18 2.70 -8.50
CA SER A 271 1.33 1.79 -8.33
C SER A 271 1.00 0.62 -7.39
N ALA A 272 0.21 0.86 -6.35
CA ALA A 272 -0.24 -0.14 -5.40
C ALA A 272 -1.20 -1.14 -6.06
N ILE A 273 -2.16 -0.66 -6.87
CA ILE A 273 -3.07 -1.52 -7.62
C ILE A 273 -2.27 -2.39 -8.61
N GLU A 274 -1.32 -1.80 -9.35
CA GLU A 274 -0.44 -2.54 -10.26
C GLU A 274 0.38 -3.62 -9.54
N TYR A 275 0.90 -3.31 -8.34
CA TYR A 275 1.62 -4.30 -7.54
C TYR A 275 0.76 -5.53 -7.21
N PHE A 276 -0.54 -5.35 -7.00
CA PHE A 276 -1.47 -6.44 -6.67
C PHE A 276 -2.01 -7.20 -7.88
N GLU A 277 -1.81 -6.73 -9.11
CA GLU A 277 -2.29 -7.43 -10.33
C GLU A 277 -1.70 -8.85 -10.46
N ASP A 278 -0.44 -9.03 -10.03
CA ASP A 278 0.29 -10.30 -10.11
C ASP A 278 0.35 -11.05 -8.76
N LYS A 279 -0.44 -10.65 -7.77
CA LYS A 279 -0.46 -11.28 -6.44
C LYS A 279 -1.64 -12.21 -6.29
N ASP A 280 -1.38 -13.33 -5.63
CA ASP A 280 -2.42 -14.23 -5.15
C ASP A 280 -3.18 -13.57 -3.98
N ILE A 281 -4.26 -12.86 -4.33
CA ILE A 281 -5.25 -12.25 -3.45
C ILE A 281 -6.66 -12.57 -3.99
N GLU A 282 -7.62 -12.74 -3.09
CA GLU A 282 -9.02 -13.03 -3.42
C GLU A 282 -9.88 -11.77 -3.41
N VAL A 283 -9.43 -10.74 -2.69
CA VAL A 283 -10.06 -9.42 -2.65
C VAL A 283 -9.00 -8.35 -2.47
N LEU A 284 -9.16 -7.21 -3.15
CA LEU A 284 -8.39 -6.01 -2.91
C LEU A 284 -9.23 -5.04 -2.08
N VAL A 285 -8.67 -4.58 -0.96
CA VAL A 285 -9.32 -3.67 -0.02
C VAL A 285 -8.57 -2.35 -0.07
N ILE A 286 -9.28 -1.29 -0.45
CA ILE A 286 -8.78 0.09 -0.40
C ILE A 286 -9.54 0.80 0.71
N ILE A 287 -8.83 1.20 1.76
CA ILE A 287 -9.44 1.88 2.90
C ILE A 287 -8.75 3.19 3.18
N ARG A 288 -9.55 4.12 3.68
CA ARG A 288 -9.07 5.41 4.15
C ARG A 288 -9.80 5.78 5.44
N GLY A 289 -9.10 6.47 6.33
CA GLY A 289 -9.69 7.03 7.55
C GLY A 289 -10.60 8.23 7.27
N GLY A 290 -11.03 8.90 8.34
CA GLY A 290 -11.75 10.16 8.22
C GLY A 290 -10.88 11.30 7.68
N GLY A 291 -11.52 12.33 7.12
CA GLY A 291 -10.88 13.56 6.65
C GLY A 291 -11.87 14.48 5.93
N SER A 292 -11.42 15.65 5.50
CA SER A 292 -12.25 16.67 4.86
C SER A 292 -12.54 16.35 3.38
N LEU A 293 -13.45 17.07 2.72
CA LEU A 293 -13.80 16.81 1.31
C LEU A 293 -12.57 16.92 0.38
N GLU A 294 -11.65 17.84 0.66
CA GLU A 294 -10.44 18.09 -0.15
C GLU A 294 -9.55 16.85 -0.22
N SER A 295 -9.47 16.12 0.88
CA SER A 295 -8.66 14.92 0.98
C SER A 295 -9.23 13.73 0.17
N LEU A 296 -10.52 13.77 -0.23
CA LEU A 296 -11.13 12.74 -1.10
C LEU A 296 -10.80 12.97 -2.59
N GLN A 297 -10.21 14.10 -2.95
CA GLN A 297 -9.94 14.45 -4.35
C GLN A 297 -9.07 13.40 -5.07
N ALA A 298 -8.12 12.77 -4.37
CA ALA A 298 -7.29 11.71 -4.94
C ALA A 298 -8.10 10.51 -5.46
N PHE A 299 -9.30 10.26 -4.89
CA PHE A 299 -10.19 9.18 -5.31
C PHE A 299 -11.18 9.60 -6.41
N ASN A 300 -11.24 10.89 -6.73
CA ASN A 300 -12.05 11.46 -7.81
C ASN A 300 -11.22 11.63 -9.09
N ASN A 301 -10.48 10.58 -9.46
CA ASN A 301 -9.59 10.58 -10.61
C ASN A 301 -10.02 9.52 -11.63
N GLU A 302 -10.00 9.89 -12.91
CA GLU A 302 -10.43 9.02 -14.01
C GLU A 302 -9.56 7.76 -14.13
N PHE A 303 -8.24 7.91 -14.08
CA PHE A 303 -7.30 6.79 -14.24
C PHE A 303 -7.48 5.78 -13.11
N LEU A 304 -7.65 6.26 -11.88
CA LEU A 304 -7.88 5.40 -10.72
C LEU A 304 -9.21 4.65 -10.84
N ALA A 305 -10.30 5.34 -11.20
CA ALA A 305 -11.61 4.70 -11.35
C ALA A 305 -11.61 3.62 -12.44
N ARG A 306 -11.00 3.89 -13.59
CA ARG A 306 -10.86 2.89 -14.67
C ARG A 306 -9.99 1.71 -14.24
N LYS A 307 -8.86 1.98 -13.58
CA LYS A 307 -7.95 0.93 -13.10
C LYS A 307 -8.64 0.00 -12.10
N ILE A 308 -9.47 0.55 -11.20
CA ILE A 308 -10.27 -0.24 -10.25
C ILE A 308 -11.32 -1.08 -10.98
N ALA A 309 -12.08 -0.48 -11.91
CA ALA A 309 -13.12 -1.19 -12.65
C ALA A 309 -12.57 -2.32 -13.54
N ASP A 310 -11.34 -2.17 -14.04
CA ASP A 310 -10.68 -3.19 -14.88
C ASP A 310 -9.84 -4.20 -14.07
N PHE A 311 -9.69 -4.00 -12.76
CA PHE A 311 -8.85 -4.85 -11.91
C PHE A 311 -9.42 -6.26 -11.79
N LYS A 312 -8.63 -7.31 -12.03
CA LYS A 312 -9.13 -8.70 -12.19
C LYS A 312 -9.86 -9.25 -10.97
N THR A 313 -9.33 -9.02 -9.78
CA THR A 313 -9.88 -9.48 -8.50
C THR A 313 -10.92 -8.49 -7.97
N PRO A 314 -11.96 -8.91 -7.23
CA PRO A 314 -12.94 -7.97 -6.70
C PRO A 314 -12.31 -6.93 -5.75
N VAL A 315 -12.76 -5.69 -5.86
CA VAL A 315 -12.29 -4.53 -5.09
C VAL A 315 -13.37 -4.07 -4.11
N ILE A 316 -13.01 -3.97 -2.83
CA ILE A 316 -13.83 -3.35 -1.79
C ILE A 316 -13.24 -1.99 -1.43
N CYS A 317 -14.04 -0.94 -1.56
CA CYS A 317 -13.68 0.41 -1.16
C CYS A 317 -14.38 0.79 0.15
N GLY A 318 -13.59 1.04 1.19
CA GLY A 318 -14.03 1.56 2.48
C GLY A 318 -13.55 3.00 2.69
N ILE A 319 -13.99 3.90 1.82
CA ILE A 319 -13.52 5.30 1.75
C ILE A 319 -14.71 6.24 1.99
N GLY A 320 -14.73 6.93 3.14
CA GLY A 320 -15.57 8.12 3.38
C GLY A 320 -17.05 7.88 3.72
N HIS A 321 -17.73 8.95 4.15
CA HIS A 321 -19.13 8.95 4.60
C HIS A 321 -20.13 8.96 3.43
N GLU A 322 -21.35 8.46 3.67
CA GLU A 322 -22.42 8.22 2.67
C GLU A 322 -22.81 9.42 1.79
N LYS A 323 -22.50 10.66 2.20
CA LYS A 323 -22.91 11.87 1.47
C LYS A 323 -22.02 12.22 0.28
N ASP A 324 -20.72 11.89 0.33
CA ASP A 324 -19.73 12.32 -0.67
C ASP A 324 -18.99 11.10 -1.24
N VAL A 325 -19.67 10.36 -2.11
CA VAL A 325 -19.16 9.10 -2.67
C VAL A 325 -18.06 9.36 -3.71
N PRO A 326 -16.81 8.90 -3.49
CA PRO A 326 -15.76 9.07 -4.50
C PRO A 326 -15.97 8.23 -5.75
N LEU A 327 -15.45 8.69 -6.89
CA LEU A 327 -15.53 7.95 -8.15
C LEU A 327 -14.89 6.55 -8.07
N ALA A 328 -13.77 6.43 -7.35
CA ALA A 328 -13.13 5.14 -7.07
C ALA A 328 -14.06 4.17 -6.32
N SER A 329 -14.91 4.66 -5.41
CA SER A 329 -15.88 3.84 -4.68
C SER A 329 -17.06 3.43 -5.57
N LEU A 330 -17.48 4.28 -6.51
CA LEU A 330 -18.49 3.92 -7.50
C LEU A 330 -17.99 2.83 -8.46
N ALA A 331 -16.72 2.90 -8.85
CA ALA A 331 -16.04 1.94 -9.71
C ALA A 331 -15.78 0.58 -9.04
N ALA A 332 -15.66 0.55 -7.71
CA ALA A 332 -15.43 -0.67 -6.96
C ALA A 332 -16.62 -1.64 -7.01
N ASP A 333 -16.32 -2.94 -6.85
CA ASP A 333 -17.32 -3.99 -6.86
C ASP A 333 -18.24 -3.92 -5.64
N LEU A 334 -17.68 -3.55 -4.49
CA LEU A 334 -18.45 -3.21 -3.30
C LEU A 334 -17.94 -1.93 -2.66
N MET A 335 -18.88 -1.03 -2.42
CA MET A 335 -18.65 0.16 -1.62
C MET A 335 -19.19 -0.05 -0.20
N VAL A 336 -18.40 0.34 0.78
CA VAL A 336 -18.83 0.49 2.17
C VAL A 336 -18.38 1.84 2.72
N SER A 337 -19.12 2.36 3.71
CA SER A 337 -18.92 3.71 4.24
C SER A 337 -17.74 3.85 5.21
N THR A 338 -17.20 2.75 5.74
CA THR A 338 -16.13 2.82 6.74
C THR A 338 -15.15 1.65 6.61
N PRO A 339 -13.89 1.83 7.04
CA PRO A 339 -12.95 0.72 7.17
C PRO A 339 -13.50 -0.43 8.03
N THR A 340 -14.22 -0.11 9.11
CA THR A 340 -14.86 -1.10 9.99
C THR A 340 -16.00 -1.86 9.28
N ALA A 341 -16.77 -1.19 8.41
CA ALA A 341 -17.78 -1.88 7.61
C ALA A 341 -17.16 -2.91 6.65
N VAL A 342 -15.93 -2.69 6.17
CA VAL A 342 -15.19 -3.68 5.38
C VAL A 342 -14.99 -4.96 6.20
N THR A 343 -14.53 -4.85 7.45
CA THR A 343 -14.27 -6.03 8.28
C THR A 343 -15.56 -6.80 8.59
N VAL A 344 -16.68 -6.10 8.82
CA VAL A 344 -18.00 -6.73 9.01
C VAL A 344 -18.41 -7.54 7.78
N VAL A 345 -18.23 -6.98 6.57
CA VAL A 345 -18.53 -7.70 5.32
C VAL A 345 -17.69 -8.96 5.19
N LEU A 346 -16.40 -8.88 5.52
CA LEU A 346 -15.48 -10.02 5.44
C LEU A 346 -15.79 -11.08 6.51
N ASN A 347 -16.13 -10.68 7.74
CA ASN A 347 -16.36 -11.57 8.87
C ASN A 347 -17.71 -12.29 8.82
N LYS A 348 -18.76 -11.64 8.30
CA LYS A 348 -20.14 -12.14 8.37
C LYS A 348 -20.35 -13.55 7.79
N PRO A 349 -19.74 -13.93 6.64
CA PRO A 349 -19.84 -15.31 6.14
C PRO A 349 -19.20 -16.33 7.09
N TRP A 350 -18.05 -16.00 7.68
CA TRP A 350 -17.37 -16.85 8.66
C TRP A 350 -18.17 -17.02 9.95
N GLU A 351 -18.75 -15.95 10.48
CA GLU A 351 -19.63 -15.99 11.65
C GLU A 351 -20.84 -16.91 11.41
N ARG A 352 -21.49 -16.75 10.25
CA ARG A 352 -22.60 -17.62 9.84
C ARG A 352 -22.19 -19.08 9.73
N ALA A 353 -21.02 -19.37 9.17
CA ALA A 353 -20.52 -20.74 9.07
C ALA A 353 -20.31 -21.37 10.47
N LEU A 354 -19.76 -20.62 11.41
CA LEU A 354 -19.56 -21.08 12.79
C LEU A 354 -20.88 -21.34 13.52
N ASP A 355 -21.88 -20.47 13.34
CA ASP A 355 -23.22 -20.66 13.92
C ASP A 355 -23.97 -21.84 13.29
N ASN A 356 -23.77 -22.07 11.99
CA ASN A 356 -24.30 -23.24 11.31
C ASN A 356 -23.69 -24.53 11.86
N ILE A 357 -22.38 -24.58 12.12
CA ILE A 357 -21.72 -25.76 12.72
C ILE A 357 -22.35 -26.10 14.08
N LYS A 358 -22.54 -25.12 14.97
CA LYS A 358 -23.21 -25.33 16.28
C LYS A 358 -24.65 -25.82 16.13
N THR A 359 -25.33 -25.38 15.08
CA THR A 359 -26.71 -25.78 14.80
C THR A 359 -26.74 -27.22 14.29
N PHE A 360 -25.87 -27.57 13.34
CA PHE A 360 -25.75 -28.95 12.84
C PHE A 360 -25.33 -29.92 13.95
N GLU A 361 -24.43 -29.54 14.84
CA GLU A 361 -24.05 -30.37 16.00
C GLU A 361 -25.28 -30.72 16.85
N ARG A 362 -26.09 -29.72 17.22
CA ARG A 362 -27.32 -29.94 17.99
C ARG A 362 -28.33 -30.81 17.25
N VAL A 363 -28.51 -30.58 15.96
CA VAL A 363 -29.44 -31.36 15.13
C VAL A 363 -28.99 -32.82 15.02
N ILE A 364 -27.70 -33.07 14.78
CA ILE A 364 -27.14 -34.42 14.69
C ILE A 364 -27.36 -35.18 16.00
N VAL A 365 -27.03 -34.56 17.13
CA VAL A 365 -27.20 -35.19 18.46
C VAL A 365 -28.67 -35.50 18.74
N HIS A 366 -29.56 -34.55 18.45
CA HIS A 366 -30.99 -34.72 18.68
C HIS A 366 -31.59 -35.84 17.81
N GLN A 367 -31.33 -35.83 16.49
CA GLN A 367 -31.83 -36.88 15.60
C GLN A 367 -31.27 -38.26 15.97
N TYR A 368 -30.02 -38.34 16.42
CA TYR A 368 -29.43 -39.59 16.85
C TYR A 368 -30.10 -40.12 18.13
N GLN A 369 -30.40 -39.23 19.09
CA GLN A 369 -31.14 -39.60 20.31
C GLN A 369 -32.56 -40.08 20.01
N GLU A 370 -33.30 -39.38 19.13
CA GLU A 370 -34.64 -39.81 18.71
C GLU A 370 -34.61 -41.18 18.02
N ALA A 371 -33.66 -41.40 17.10
CA ALA A 371 -33.51 -42.68 16.40
C ALA A 371 -33.14 -43.84 17.36
N LEU A 372 -32.37 -43.56 18.42
CA LEU A 372 -32.04 -44.53 19.46
C LEU A 372 -33.26 -44.87 20.33
N GLU A 373 -34.01 -43.85 20.78
CA GLU A 373 -35.22 -44.07 21.59
C GLU A 373 -36.29 -44.81 20.80
N GLU A 374 -36.49 -44.50 19.51
CA GLU A 374 -37.42 -45.24 18.65
C GLU A 374 -37.04 -46.72 18.52
N ARG A 375 -35.74 -47.01 18.32
CA ARG A 375 -35.24 -48.39 18.26
C ARG A 375 -35.36 -49.11 19.58
N LYS A 376 -35.08 -48.43 20.70
CA LYS A 376 -35.24 -48.98 22.05
C LYS A 376 -36.70 -49.32 22.33
N HIS A 377 -37.62 -48.41 22.02
CA HIS A 377 -39.05 -48.64 22.19
C HIS A 377 -39.54 -49.82 21.33
N ARG A 378 -39.07 -49.94 20.08
CA ARG A 378 -39.36 -51.10 19.24
C ARG A 378 -38.84 -52.41 19.83
N LEU A 379 -37.63 -52.41 20.39
CA LEU A 379 -37.06 -53.59 21.07
C LEU A 379 -37.87 -53.96 22.31
N GLU A 380 -38.31 -52.99 23.11
CA GLU A 380 -39.15 -53.21 24.29
C GLU A 380 -40.50 -53.83 23.90
N LEU A 381 -41.15 -53.31 22.84
CA LEU A 381 -42.39 -53.86 22.30
C LEU A 381 -42.23 -55.32 21.84
N LEU A 382 -41.23 -55.60 20.99
CA LEU A 382 -40.95 -56.96 20.50
C LEU A 382 -40.61 -57.93 21.64
N THR A 383 -39.84 -57.46 22.63
CA THR A 383 -39.50 -58.26 23.82
C THR A 383 -40.75 -58.54 24.66
N GLY A 384 -41.65 -57.57 24.80
CA GLY A 384 -42.94 -57.72 25.45
C GLY A 384 -43.84 -58.76 24.76
N GLU A 385 -43.94 -58.69 23.43
CA GLU A 385 -44.70 -59.67 22.63
C GLU A 385 -44.13 -61.09 22.76
N LEU A 386 -42.79 -61.22 22.73
CA LEU A 386 -42.12 -62.50 22.92
C LEU A 386 -42.40 -63.09 24.30
N ARG A 387 -42.34 -62.27 25.37
CA ARG A 387 -42.69 -62.71 26.73
C ARG A 387 -44.15 -63.17 26.82
N GLN A 388 -45.10 -62.42 26.26
CA GLN A 388 -46.51 -62.81 26.27
C GLN A 388 -46.74 -64.14 25.53
N LYS A 389 -46.12 -64.34 24.36
CA LYS A 389 -46.20 -65.61 23.63
C LYS A 389 -45.57 -66.76 24.42
N ALA A 390 -44.41 -66.54 25.04
CA ALA A 390 -43.76 -67.54 25.88
C ALA A 390 -44.66 -67.92 27.07
N ASP A 391 -45.22 -66.95 27.80
CA ASP A 391 -46.14 -67.18 28.91
C ASP A 391 -47.39 -67.96 28.48
N PHE A 392 -47.94 -67.65 27.30
CA PHE A 392 -49.06 -68.39 26.73
C PHE A 392 -48.70 -69.86 26.45
N ILE A 393 -47.53 -70.10 25.84
CA ILE A 393 -47.04 -71.46 25.57
C ILE A 393 -46.81 -72.22 26.88
N PHE A 394 -46.16 -71.61 27.87
CA PHE A 394 -45.91 -72.24 29.17
C PHE A 394 -47.21 -72.56 29.91
N LYS A 395 -48.19 -71.65 29.94
CA LYS A 395 -49.52 -71.91 30.52
C LYS A 395 -50.23 -73.05 29.81
N ARG A 396 -50.16 -73.11 28.48
CA ARG A 396 -50.75 -74.20 27.67
C ARG A 396 -50.08 -75.54 27.98
N PHE A 397 -48.75 -75.54 28.13
CA PHE A 397 -47.98 -76.74 28.46
C PHE A 397 -48.33 -77.26 29.86
N GLU A 398 -48.38 -76.40 30.88
CA GLU A 398 -48.79 -76.80 32.23
C GLU A 398 -50.22 -77.36 32.26
N LEU A 399 -51.17 -76.72 31.55
CA LEU A 399 -52.53 -77.24 31.44
C LEU A 399 -52.57 -78.66 30.84
N LEU A 400 -51.86 -78.88 29.73
CA LEU A 400 -51.79 -80.19 29.07
C LEU A 400 -51.11 -81.24 29.97
N LYS A 401 -50.06 -80.84 30.69
CA LYS A 401 -49.38 -81.69 31.68
C LYS A 401 -50.33 -82.09 32.80
N GLN A 402 -51.09 -81.15 33.38
CA GLN A 402 -52.12 -81.44 34.39
C GLN A 402 -53.17 -82.42 33.86
N GLN A 403 -53.66 -82.20 32.63
CA GLN A 403 -54.63 -83.09 32.00
C GLN A 403 -54.08 -84.50 31.79
N LEU A 404 -52.79 -84.62 31.47
CA LEU A 404 -52.12 -85.91 31.29
C LEU A 404 -51.98 -86.64 32.64
N ILE A 405 -51.55 -85.93 33.68
CA ILE A 405 -51.43 -86.46 35.06
C ILE A 405 -52.79 -86.97 35.54
N ASN A 406 -53.84 -86.16 35.42
CA ASN A 406 -55.20 -86.55 35.82
C ASN A 406 -55.69 -87.80 35.07
N LYS A 407 -55.36 -87.93 33.78
CA LYS A 407 -55.71 -89.12 32.99
C LYS A 407 -54.91 -90.37 33.40
N LEU A 408 -53.64 -90.21 33.77
CA LEU A 408 -52.80 -91.30 34.28
C LEU A 408 -53.31 -91.79 35.64
N GLU A 409 -53.68 -90.88 36.55
CA GLU A 409 -54.27 -91.23 37.84
C GLU A 409 -55.61 -91.97 37.70
N MET A 410 -56.41 -91.65 36.67
CA MET A 410 -57.64 -92.41 36.37
C MET A 410 -57.36 -93.82 35.84
N ILE A 411 -56.19 -94.09 35.26
CA ILE A 411 -55.81 -95.41 34.75
C ILE A 411 -55.28 -96.30 35.88
N GLU A 412 -54.63 -95.74 36.91
CA GLU A 412 -54.17 -96.50 38.10
C GLU A 412 -55.31 -96.93 39.03
N TYR A 413 -56.52 -96.40 38.85
CA TYR A 413 -57.71 -96.73 39.65
C TYR A 413 -58.61 -97.82 39.03
N ILE A 414 -58.22 -98.39 37.90
CA ILE A 414 -58.87 -99.51 37.19
C ILE A 414 -57.97 -100.73 37.30
#